data_AF-A0A9P6CDR8-F1
#
_entry.id   AF-A0A9P6CDR8-F1
#
_cell.length_a   1.000
_cell.length_b   1.000
_cell.length_c   1.000
_cell.angle_alpha   90.00
_cell.angle_beta   90.00
_cell.angle_gamma   90.00
#
_symmetry.space_group_name_H-M   'P 1'
#
loop_
_entity.id
_entity.type
_entity.pdbx_description
1 polymer ?
#
loop_
_entity_poly.entity_id
_entity_poly.type
_entity_poly.pdbx_seq_one_letter_code
_entity_poly.pdbx_strand_id
1 'polypeptide(L)'
;MTKVLFVPAFNKYDPVTGAFLPWHRAHLLAFETLIGSPIPFWNFFAADSTDSSSDASGLPTAFLDETYTGQNGEILRNPLRFAPVPRSDLDSLDRTPIRDPLLTIGTADARALKTDEAAAYLARIDGVLTLPEPPARPALDWLLGLPYGAVRTWVGGDMGLTLRAAYDPLYWSFIANVDRISGQLMEAYTPNSTEVLKPFARDESTGNIMIVENEGPDTKYVTIGDIVQMQIIGSVGRPAFPDYVGMGQ
;
A
#
# COMPACT_ATOMS: atom_id res chain seq x y z
N MET A 1 -0.93 16.62 -13.22
CA MET A 1 -0.58 16.26 -11.83
C MET A 1 -1.54 15.28 -11.16
N THR A 2 -2.83 15.55 -10.94
CA THR A 2 -3.67 14.69 -10.07
C THR A 2 -4.28 13.41 -10.67
N LYS A 3 -4.17 13.14 -11.98
CA LYS A 3 -4.79 11.94 -12.58
C LYS A 3 -3.88 10.72 -12.64
N VAL A 4 -2.57 10.90 -12.86
CA VAL A 4 -1.65 9.78 -13.12
C VAL A 4 -1.19 9.09 -11.83
N LEU A 5 -1.08 9.84 -10.74
CA LEU A 5 -0.69 9.32 -9.42
C LEU A 5 -1.78 8.46 -8.76
N PHE A 6 -3.00 8.52 -9.28
CA PHE A 6 -4.18 7.97 -8.60
C PHE A 6 -5.00 6.98 -9.44
N VAL A 7 -4.55 6.67 -10.65
CA VAL A 7 -5.11 5.59 -11.47
C VAL A 7 -4.13 4.43 -11.42
N PRO A 8 -4.38 3.38 -10.62
CA PRO A 8 -3.59 2.16 -10.74
C PRO A 8 -3.84 1.61 -12.13
N ALA A 9 -2.79 1.56 -12.95
CA ALA A 9 -2.88 1.16 -14.34
C ALA A 9 -3.35 -0.31 -14.42
N PHE A 10 -4.65 -0.49 -14.58
CA PHE A 10 -5.36 -1.76 -14.39
C PHE A 10 -5.18 -2.77 -15.52
N ASN A 11 -4.10 -2.70 -16.31
CA ASN A 11 -4.00 -3.58 -17.48
C ASN A 11 -2.59 -4.05 -17.85
N LYS A 12 -1.57 -3.80 -17.01
CA LYS A 12 -0.20 -4.25 -17.32
C LYS A 12 0.46 -5.17 -16.30
N TYR A 13 0.01 -5.21 -15.05
CA TYR A 13 0.75 -5.90 -13.99
C TYR A 13 -0.18 -6.75 -13.13
N ASP A 14 -0.79 -7.72 -13.79
CA ASP A 14 -1.36 -8.93 -13.20
C ASP A 14 -0.25 -9.65 -12.41
N PRO A 15 -0.49 -10.22 -11.20
CA PRO A 15 0.45 -11.10 -10.52
C PRO A 15 1.02 -12.22 -11.40
N VAL A 16 0.38 -12.57 -12.52
CA VAL A 16 0.92 -13.45 -13.57
C VAL A 16 2.25 -12.96 -14.17
N THR A 17 2.47 -11.64 -14.27
CA THR A 17 3.69 -11.06 -14.85
C THR A 17 4.87 -11.06 -13.88
N GLY A 18 4.62 -11.14 -12.57
CA GLY A 18 5.69 -10.98 -11.56
C GLY A 18 6.13 -9.52 -11.35
N ALA A 19 5.30 -8.56 -11.74
CA ALA A 19 5.56 -7.13 -11.61
C ALA A 19 4.70 -6.41 -10.56
N PHE A 20 3.78 -7.12 -9.89
CA PHE A 20 2.84 -6.55 -8.95
C PHE A 20 3.54 -5.88 -7.77
N LEU A 21 4.43 -6.57 -7.05
CA LEU A 21 5.12 -5.99 -5.89
C LEU A 21 6.13 -4.90 -6.29
N PRO A 22 6.99 -5.10 -7.32
CA PRO A 22 7.88 -4.03 -7.79
C PRO A 22 7.14 -2.78 -8.27
N TRP A 23 6.00 -2.93 -8.95
CA TRP A 23 5.21 -1.77 -9.39
C TRP A 23 4.69 -0.96 -8.20
N HIS A 24 4.19 -1.63 -7.16
CA HIS A 24 3.70 -0.95 -5.95
C HIS A 24 4.83 -0.28 -5.16
N ARG A 25 6.03 -0.87 -5.11
CA ARG A 25 7.22 -0.20 -4.56
C ARG A 25 7.55 1.08 -5.34
N ALA A 26 7.61 1.00 -6.66
CA ALA A 26 7.87 2.18 -7.50
C ALA A 26 6.81 3.28 -7.28
N HIS A 27 5.54 2.88 -7.12
CA HIS A 27 4.44 3.78 -6.83
C HIS A 27 4.60 4.49 -5.48
N LEU A 28 4.95 3.74 -4.43
CA LEU A 28 5.23 4.28 -3.09
C LEU A 28 6.39 5.25 -3.12
N LEU A 29 7.54 4.85 -3.71
CA LEU A 29 8.73 5.70 -3.79
C LEU A 29 8.47 6.99 -4.58
N ALA A 30 7.67 6.92 -5.64
CA ALA A 30 7.27 8.10 -6.38
C ALA A 30 6.42 9.07 -5.53
N PHE A 31 5.53 8.55 -4.69
CA PHE A 31 4.72 9.37 -3.80
C PHE A 31 5.55 9.95 -2.63
N GLU A 32 6.42 9.15 -2.02
CA GLU A 32 7.36 9.59 -0.99
C GLU A 32 8.29 10.70 -1.50
N THR A 33 8.76 10.57 -2.76
CA THR A 33 9.54 11.60 -3.45
C THR A 33 8.73 12.89 -3.58
N LEU A 34 7.46 12.81 -3.98
CA LEU A 34 6.60 13.97 -4.18
C LEU A 34 6.34 14.74 -2.88
N ILE A 35 6.14 14.03 -1.77
CA ILE A 35 5.86 14.65 -0.46
C ILE A 35 7.14 14.95 0.33
N GLY A 36 8.30 14.47 -0.13
CA GLY A 36 9.60 14.66 0.50
C GLY A 36 9.76 13.95 1.85
N SER A 37 8.97 12.91 2.12
CA SER A 37 8.95 12.18 3.39
C SER A 37 8.56 10.73 3.18
N PRO A 38 9.13 9.79 3.96
CA PRO A 38 8.62 8.42 4.00
C PRO A 38 7.19 8.37 4.54
N ILE A 39 6.41 7.42 4.05
CA ILE A 39 5.05 7.15 4.51
C ILE A 39 5.08 6.15 5.68
N PRO A 40 4.47 6.49 6.83
CA PRO A 40 4.26 5.51 7.90
C PRO A 40 3.34 4.38 7.45
N PHE A 41 3.70 3.15 7.81
CA PHE A 41 2.91 1.98 7.46
C PHE A 41 1.81 1.67 8.47
N TRP A 42 0.68 1.15 7.99
CA TRP A 42 -0.38 0.61 8.82
C TRP A 42 -0.14 -0.89 8.97
N ASN A 43 0.19 -1.36 10.18
CA ASN A 43 0.46 -2.77 10.43
C ASN A 43 -0.83 -3.59 10.55
N PHE A 44 -1.51 -3.81 9.42
CA PHE A 44 -2.65 -4.73 9.36
C PHE A 44 -2.24 -6.22 9.47
N PHE A 45 -0.93 -6.49 9.68
CA PHE A 45 -0.35 -7.80 10.00
C PHE A 45 0.04 -7.91 11.50
N ALA A 46 -0.44 -6.99 12.34
CA ALA A 46 -0.16 -7.04 13.78
C ALA A 46 -0.73 -8.32 14.42
N ALA A 47 -0.09 -8.80 15.49
CA ALA A 47 -0.47 -10.07 16.13
C ALA A 47 -1.94 -10.12 16.59
N ASP A 48 -2.46 -8.97 16.98
CA ASP A 48 -3.80 -8.73 17.48
C ASP A 48 -4.76 -8.17 16.42
N SER A 49 -4.35 -8.10 15.14
CA SER A 49 -5.21 -7.65 14.04
C SER A 49 -6.42 -8.57 13.79
N THR A 50 -6.35 -9.83 14.24
CA THR A 50 -7.45 -10.80 14.21
C THR A 50 -8.30 -10.79 15.48
N ASP A 51 -7.87 -10.09 16.52
CA ASP A 51 -8.69 -9.86 17.70
C ASP A 51 -9.62 -8.68 17.43
N SER A 52 -10.88 -9.00 17.15
CA SER A 52 -11.93 -8.01 16.89
C SER A 52 -12.13 -6.97 18.01
N SER A 53 -11.64 -7.25 19.23
CA SER A 53 -11.66 -6.32 20.35
C SER A 53 -10.43 -5.41 20.44
N SER A 54 -9.33 -5.75 19.74
CA SER A 54 -8.12 -4.92 19.69
C SER A 54 -8.29 -3.71 18.77
N ASP A 55 -7.62 -2.60 19.07
CA ASP A 55 -7.52 -1.44 18.19
C ASP A 55 -6.77 -1.78 16.88
N ALA A 56 -5.90 -2.79 16.87
CA ALA A 56 -5.17 -3.24 15.69
C ALA A 56 -6.07 -3.92 14.64
N SER A 57 -7.27 -4.36 15.01
CA SER A 57 -8.27 -4.91 14.08
C SER A 57 -9.10 -3.83 13.37
N GLY A 58 -8.87 -2.55 13.69
CA GLY A 58 -9.55 -1.40 13.08
C GLY A 58 -8.65 -0.59 12.15
N LEU A 59 -9.19 0.52 11.65
CA LEU A 59 -8.40 1.53 10.95
C LEU A 59 -7.63 2.40 11.96
N PRO A 60 -6.42 2.87 11.64
CA PRO A 60 -5.71 3.79 12.53
C PRO A 60 -6.49 5.09 12.70
N THR A 61 -6.57 5.58 13.93
CA THR A 61 -7.32 6.81 14.30
C THR A 61 -6.89 8.03 13.50
N ALA A 62 -5.61 8.10 13.10
CA ALA A 62 -5.09 9.15 12.22
C ALA A 62 -5.85 9.29 10.88
N PHE A 63 -6.53 8.24 10.41
CA PHE A 63 -7.38 8.29 9.22
C PHE A 63 -8.86 8.53 9.53
N LEU A 64 -9.25 8.52 10.81
CA LEU A 64 -10.62 8.67 11.30
C LEU A 64 -10.88 10.04 11.92
N ASP A 65 -9.88 10.68 12.53
CA ASP A 65 -10.05 11.96 13.18
C ASP A 65 -10.45 13.05 12.19
N GLU A 66 -11.40 13.91 12.56
CA GLU A 66 -11.82 15.03 11.71
C GLU A 66 -10.79 16.15 11.66
N THR A 67 -10.05 16.30 12.75
CA THR A 67 -9.07 17.37 12.94
C THR A 67 -7.82 16.85 13.61
N TYR A 68 -6.71 17.55 13.43
CA TYR A 68 -5.46 17.32 14.16
C TYR A 68 -4.91 18.65 14.68
N THR A 69 -4.03 18.58 15.68
CA THR A 69 -3.33 19.76 16.20
C THR A 69 -2.04 19.98 15.40
N GLY A 70 -1.92 21.12 14.74
CA GLY A 70 -0.73 21.53 14.00
C GLY A 70 0.45 21.85 14.93
N GLN A 71 1.64 22.03 14.35
CA GLN A 71 2.88 22.25 15.11
C GLN A 71 2.85 23.52 15.98
N ASN A 72 2.04 24.51 15.59
CA ASN A 72 1.83 25.77 16.31
C ASN A 72 0.63 25.74 17.28
N GLY A 73 0.01 24.57 17.47
CA GLY A 73 -1.17 24.39 18.33
C GLY A 73 -2.52 24.69 17.65
N GLU A 74 -2.54 25.03 16.37
CA GLU A 74 -3.78 25.29 15.64
C GLU A 74 -4.56 24.00 15.35
N ILE A 75 -5.89 24.06 15.35
CA ILE A 75 -6.74 22.91 15.03
C ILE A 75 -7.01 22.94 13.52
N LEU A 76 -6.50 21.94 12.80
CA LEU A 76 -6.59 21.83 11.35
C LEU A 76 -7.48 20.67 10.94
N ARG A 77 -8.12 20.79 9.78
CA ARG A 77 -8.86 19.70 9.16
C ARG A 77 -7.90 18.59 8.73
N ASN A 78 -8.22 17.34 9.08
CA ASN A 78 -7.36 16.21 8.81
C ASN A 78 -7.30 15.84 7.31
N PRO A 79 -6.14 15.99 6.64
CA PRO A 79 -6.01 15.63 5.22
C PRO A 79 -6.11 14.12 4.99
N LEU A 80 -5.82 13.28 5.99
CA LEU A 80 -5.86 11.81 5.88
C LEU A 80 -7.29 11.25 5.90
N ARG A 81 -8.23 11.98 6.51
CA ARG A 81 -9.67 11.66 6.48
C ARG A 81 -10.36 12.26 5.28
N PHE A 82 -9.93 13.45 4.85
CA PHE A 82 -10.71 14.29 3.95
C PHE A 82 -10.02 14.58 2.61
N ALA A 83 -9.15 13.69 2.16
CA ALA A 83 -8.50 13.83 0.87
C ALA A 83 -9.50 13.91 -0.29
N PRO A 84 -9.20 14.71 -1.33
CA PRO A 84 -10.06 14.83 -2.49
C PRO A 84 -10.08 13.55 -3.33
N VAL A 85 -11.28 13.02 -3.60
CA VAL A 85 -11.49 11.91 -4.52
C VAL A 85 -12.36 12.37 -5.70
N PRO A 86 -12.00 12.05 -6.96
CA PRO A 86 -12.84 12.36 -8.11
C PRO A 86 -14.21 11.70 -8.00
N ARG A 87 -15.23 12.38 -8.52
CA ARG A 87 -16.51 11.72 -8.83
C ARG A 87 -16.39 11.00 -10.17
N SER A 88 -17.17 9.93 -10.33
CA SER A 88 -17.15 9.04 -11.52
C SER A 88 -17.40 9.78 -12.83
N ASP A 89 -17.96 10.97 -12.75
CA ASP A 89 -18.56 11.75 -13.84
C ASP A 89 -17.92 13.13 -14.02
N LEU A 90 -17.04 13.59 -13.13
CA LEU A 90 -16.52 14.96 -13.17
C LEU A 90 -15.09 15.04 -12.63
N ASP A 91 -14.26 15.83 -13.32
CA ASP A 91 -12.93 16.30 -12.90
C ASP A 91 -12.92 17.11 -11.58
N SER A 92 -14.06 17.17 -10.87
CA SER A 92 -14.22 17.82 -9.58
C SER A 92 -13.79 16.89 -8.43
N LEU A 93 -12.81 17.34 -7.68
CA LEU A 93 -12.23 16.72 -6.48
C LEU A 93 -13.04 17.08 -5.21
N ASP A 94 -14.35 16.79 -5.22
CA ASP A 94 -15.29 17.43 -4.28
C ASP A 94 -15.84 16.50 -3.19
N ARG A 95 -15.33 15.26 -3.08
CA ARG A 95 -15.74 14.33 -2.02
C ARG A 95 -14.55 13.73 -1.30
N THR A 96 -14.82 13.26 -0.10
CA THR A 96 -13.84 12.59 0.77
C THR A 96 -13.88 11.08 0.52
N PRO A 97 -12.85 10.33 0.93
CA PRO A 97 -12.82 8.89 0.74
C PRO A 97 -13.98 8.24 1.48
N ILE A 98 -14.63 7.28 0.82
CA ILE A 98 -15.65 6.43 1.43
C ILE A 98 -14.94 5.14 1.84
N ARG A 99 -15.11 4.75 3.10
CA ARG A 99 -14.65 3.47 3.64
C ARG A 99 -15.84 2.74 4.23
N ASP A 100 -15.71 1.44 4.44
CA ASP A 100 -16.77 0.64 5.04
C ASP A 100 -17.12 1.18 6.45
N PRO A 101 -18.40 1.51 6.72
CA PRO A 101 -18.86 1.96 8.03
C PRO A 101 -18.48 1.01 9.17
N LEU A 102 -18.39 -0.30 8.91
CA LEU A 102 -18.01 -1.32 9.88
C LEU A 102 -16.57 -1.14 10.40
N LEU A 103 -15.72 -0.40 9.68
CA LEU A 103 -14.33 -0.15 10.07
C LEU A 103 -14.08 1.29 10.54
N THR A 104 -15.08 2.16 10.42
CA THR A 104 -15.01 3.54 10.90
C THR A 104 -15.80 3.75 12.19
N ILE A 105 -16.81 2.92 12.46
CA ILE A 105 -17.74 3.01 13.61
C ILE A 105 -18.12 1.61 14.18
N GLY A 106 -17.55 0.51 13.67
CA GLY A 106 -17.99 -0.84 14.02
C GLY A 106 -17.66 -1.30 15.45
N THR A 107 -18.60 -2.03 16.06
CA THR A 107 -18.38 -2.81 17.28
C THR A 107 -17.38 -3.94 17.04
N ALA A 108 -16.87 -4.58 18.10
CA ALA A 108 -16.05 -5.79 17.96
C ALA A 108 -16.77 -6.86 17.10
N ASP A 109 -18.07 -7.05 17.29
CA ASP A 109 -18.87 -7.98 16.48
C ASP A 109 -18.91 -7.65 14.98
N ALA A 110 -18.89 -6.35 14.63
CA ALA A 110 -18.82 -5.89 13.24
C ALA A 110 -17.45 -6.17 12.61
N ARG A 111 -16.39 -6.17 13.43
CA ARG A 111 -15.03 -6.52 13.02
C ARG A 111 -14.83 -8.03 12.94
N ALA A 112 -15.52 -8.81 13.77
CA ALA A 112 -15.40 -10.27 13.84
C ALA A 112 -15.66 -10.99 12.50
N LEU A 113 -16.69 -10.58 11.75
CA LEU A 113 -16.99 -11.12 10.41
C LEU A 113 -15.85 -10.93 9.40
N LYS A 114 -15.00 -9.94 9.65
CA LYS A 114 -13.94 -9.53 8.74
C LYS A 114 -12.53 -9.92 9.24
N THR A 115 -12.36 -10.15 10.54
CA THR A 115 -11.10 -10.65 11.11
C THR A 115 -10.81 -12.10 10.70
N ASP A 116 -11.82 -12.89 10.33
CA ASP A 116 -11.62 -14.25 9.79
C ASP A 116 -10.90 -14.24 8.42
N GLU A 117 -11.24 -13.28 7.55
CA GLU A 117 -10.53 -13.08 6.28
C GLU A 117 -9.11 -12.55 6.51
N ALA A 118 -8.93 -11.67 7.51
CA ALA A 118 -7.62 -11.22 7.94
C ALA A 118 -6.77 -12.37 8.53
N ALA A 119 -7.37 -13.31 9.25
CA ALA A 119 -6.65 -14.49 9.78
C ALA A 119 -6.16 -15.40 8.65
N ALA A 120 -6.98 -15.63 7.62
CA ALA A 120 -6.57 -16.36 6.43
C ALA A 120 -5.43 -15.65 5.66
N TYR A 121 -5.45 -14.30 5.65
CA TYR A 121 -4.37 -13.46 5.14
C TYR A 121 -3.08 -13.66 5.95
N LEU A 122 -3.15 -13.58 7.29
CA LEU A 122 -1.99 -13.74 8.17
C LEU A 122 -1.33 -15.10 7.97
N ALA A 123 -2.13 -16.17 7.98
CA ALA A 123 -1.65 -17.53 7.81
C ALA A 123 -0.95 -17.75 6.45
N ARG A 124 -1.44 -17.07 5.39
CA ARG A 124 -0.84 -17.19 4.06
C ARG A 124 0.52 -16.49 3.97
N ILE A 125 0.67 -15.31 4.57
CA ILE A 125 1.96 -14.61 4.62
C ILE A 125 2.96 -15.33 5.49
N ASP A 126 2.54 -15.78 6.68
CA ASP A 126 3.38 -16.58 7.56
C ASP A 126 3.87 -17.83 6.82
N GLY A 127 2.99 -18.51 6.08
CA GLY A 127 3.34 -19.63 5.22
C GLY A 127 4.37 -19.30 4.12
N VAL A 128 4.38 -18.08 3.58
CA VAL A 128 5.39 -17.64 2.60
C VAL A 128 6.72 -17.28 3.26
N LEU A 129 6.67 -16.52 4.36
CA LEU A 129 7.87 -16.04 5.06
C LEU A 129 8.65 -17.17 5.74
N THR A 130 7.97 -18.28 6.05
CA THR A 130 8.58 -19.48 6.65
C THR A 130 9.12 -20.48 5.62
N LEU A 131 8.97 -20.21 4.31
CA LEU A 131 9.55 -21.08 3.28
C LEU A 131 11.09 -21.05 3.35
N PRO A 132 11.76 -22.21 3.20
CA PRO A 132 13.22 -22.28 3.23
C PRO A 132 13.87 -21.53 2.06
N GLU A 133 13.16 -21.42 0.94
CA GLU A 133 13.55 -20.66 -0.25
C GLU A 133 12.32 -19.92 -0.77
N PRO A 134 12.45 -18.64 -1.17
CA PRO A 134 11.32 -17.89 -1.67
C PRO A 134 10.81 -18.48 -3.00
N PRO A 135 9.49 -18.47 -3.24
CA PRO A 135 8.94 -19.00 -4.47
C PRO A 135 9.33 -18.13 -5.66
N ALA A 136 9.26 -18.71 -6.87
CA ALA A 136 9.50 -17.95 -8.09
C ALA A 136 8.61 -16.69 -8.16
N ARG A 137 9.17 -15.61 -8.72
CA ARG A 137 8.56 -14.27 -8.77
C ARG A 137 7.03 -14.23 -9.04
N PRO A 138 6.47 -14.89 -10.08
CA PRO A 138 5.02 -14.86 -10.31
C PRO A 138 4.20 -15.53 -9.19
N ALA A 139 4.74 -16.60 -8.58
CA ALA A 139 4.08 -17.26 -7.46
C ALA A 139 4.11 -16.39 -6.20
N LEU A 140 5.22 -15.68 -5.94
CA LEU A 140 5.32 -14.71 -4.84
C LEU A 140 4.30 -13.58 -4.98
N ASP A 141 4.22 -12.98 -6.17
CA ASP A 141 3.23 -11.95 -6.50
C ASP A 141 1.80 -12.46 -6.30
N TRP A 142 1.51 -13.70 -6.70
CA TRP A 142 0.19 -14.29 -6.52
C TRP A 142 -0.15 -14.55 -5.05
N LEU A 143 0.84 -15.04 -4.30
CA LEU A 143 0.71 -15.35 -2.89
C LEU A 143 0.47 -14.11 -2.04
N LEU A 144 1.05 -12.95 -2.41
CA LEU A 144 0.86 -11.68 -1.70
C LEU A 144 -0.24 -10.79 -2.33
N GLY A 145 -0.50 -10.91 -3.63
CA GLY A 145 -1.49 -10.11 -4.37
C GLY A 145 -2.94 -10.47 -4.07
N LEU A 146 -3.24 -11.76 -3.85
CA LEU A 146 -4.57 -12.19 -3.39
C LEU A 146 -4.91 -11.63 -2.00
N PRO A 147 -4.06 -11.84 -0.98
CA PRO A 147 -4.25 -11.22 0.33
C PRO A 147 -4.39 -9.68 0.24
N TYR A 148 -3.58 -9.02 -0.60
CA TYR A 148 -3.71 -7.59 -0.86
C TYR A 148 -5.11 -7.17 -1.34
N GLY A 149 -5.69 -7.92 -2.28
CA GLY A 149 -7.04 -7.68 -2.78
C GLY A 149 -8.12 -7.85 -1.70
N ALA A 150 -7.94 -8.83 -0.81
CA ALA A 150 -8.84 -9.06 0.33
C ALA A 150 -8.85 -7.86 1.29
N VAL A 151 -7.68 -7.34 1.70
CA VAL A 151 -7.61 -6.18 2.62
C VAL A 151 -8.20 -4.92 2.01
N ARG A 152 -8.02 -4.71 0.69
CA ARG A 152 -8.69 -3.61 0.00
C ARG A 152 -10.21 -3.74 -0.01
N THR A 153 -10.71 -4.95 -0.22
CA THR A 153 -12.14 -5.27 -0.15
C THR A 153 -12.67 -5.12 1.27
N TRP A 154 -11.86 -5.50 2.27
CA TRP A 154 -12.14 -5.35 3.68
C TRP A 154 -12.36 -3.90 4.07
N VAL A 155 -11.44 -3.00 3.68
CA VAL A 155 -11.60 -1.55 3.90
C VAL A 155 -12.82 -1.00 3.15
N GLY A 156 -13.13 -1.56 1.97
CA GLY A 156 -14.33 -1.24 1.21
C GLY A 156 -14.31 0.16 0.60
N GLY A 157 -15.47 0.60 0.10
CA GLY A 157 -15.64 1.92 -0.52
C GLY A 157 -14.60 2.20 -1.63
N ASP A 158 -13.89 3.32 -1.53
CA ASP A 158 -12.87 3.70 -2.51
C ASP A 158 -11.65 2.78 -2.52
N MET A 159 -11.24 2.28 -1.35
CA MET A 159 -10.15 1.31 -1.24
C MET A 159 -10.49 -0.02 -1.93
N GLY A 160 -11.76 -0.43 -1.91
CA GLY A 160 -12.24 -1.61 -2.63
C GLY A 160 -12.21 -1.47 -4.16
N LEU A 161 -12.22 -0.24 -4.68
CA LEU A 161 -12.26 0.03 -6.12
C LEU A 161 -10.88 0.39 -6.65
N THR A 162 -10.33 -0.41 -7.57
CA THR A 162 -8.93 -0.18 -7.98
C THR A 162 -8.70 1.19 -8.59
N LEU A 163 -9.60 1.67 -9.44
CA LEU A 163 -9.47 3.00 -10.04
C LEU A 163 -9.56 4.15 -9.01
N ARG A 164 -9.86 3.86 -7.75
CA ARG A 164 -10.06 4.86 -6.69
C ARG A 164 -9.18 4.67 -5.46
N ALA A 165 -8.61 3.48 -5.25
CA ALA A 165 -7.92 3.15 -4.02
C ALA A 165 -6.82 4.16 -3.66
N ALA A 166 -5.99 4.54 -4.63
CA ALA A 166 -4.89 5.48 -4.39
C ALA A 166 -5.34 6.89 -3.95
N TYR A 167 -6.60 7.28 -4.18
CA TYR A 167 -7.14 8.57 -3.70
C TYR A 167 -7.47 8.55 -2.21
N ASP A 168 -7.58 7.37 -1.60
CA ASP A 168 -7.68 7.24 -0.15
C ASP A 168 -6.27 7.29 0.46
N PRO A 169 -5.95 8.24 1.37
CA PRO A 169 -4.64 8.31 2.02
C PRO A 169 -4.23 7.03 2.74
N LEU A 170 -5.20 6.21 3.18
CA LEU A 170 -4.95 4.92 3.80
C LEU A 170 -4.24 3.94 2.85
N TYR A 171 -4.45 4.07 1.53
CA TYR A 171 -3.77 3.26 0.50
C TYR A 171 -2.25 3.32 0.65
N TRP A 172 -1.69 4.51 0.85
CA TRP A 172 -0.25 4.70 0.90
C TRP A 172 0.36 4.03 2.13
N SER A 173 -0.32 4.14 3.27
CA SER A 173 0.09 3.49 4.52
C SER A 173 -0.05 1.96 4.43
N PHE A 174 -1.08 1.48 3.72
CA PHE A 174 -1.27 0.07 3.41
C PHE A 174 -0.18 -0.47 2.49
N ILE A 175 0.12 0.22 1.39
CA ILE A 175 1.21 -0.16 0.46
C ILE A 175 2.57 -0.13 1.15
N ALA A 176 2.83 0.84 2.02
CA ALA A 176 4.06 0.88 2.79
C ALA A 176 4.26 -0.40 3.64
N ASN A 177 3.18 -0.96 4.22
CA ASN A 177 3.28 -2.23 4.96
C ASN A 177 3.48 -3.43 4.01
N VAL A 178 2.79 -3.46 2.86
CA VAL A 178 2.98 -4.50 1.84
C VAL A 178 4.42 -4.48 1.31
N ASP A 179 4.99 -3.30 1.10
CA ASP A 179 6.36 -3.12 0.64
C ASP A 179 7.39 -3.52 1.71
N ARG A 180 7.11 -3.22 2.99
CA ARG A 180 7.90 -3.70 4.13
C ARG A 180 7.94 -5.23 4.21
N ILE A 181 6.80 -5.90 4.06
CA ILE A 181 6.70 -7.38 4.09
C ILE A 181 7.41 -7.96 2.87
N SER A 182 7.08 -7.47 1.67
CA SER A 182 7.68 -7.97 0.43
C SER A 182 9.17 -7.65 0.32
N GLY A 183 9.67 -6.59 0.96
CA GLY A 183 11.08 -6.24 1.03
C GLY A 183 11.97 -7.36 1.57
N GLN A 184 11.46 -8.18 2.49
CA GLN A 184 12.15 -9.37 3.00
C GLN A 184 12.30 -10.47 1.94
N LEU A 185 11.49 -10.40 0.88
CA LEU A 185 11.40 -11.39 -0.19
C LEU A 185 11.88 -10.83 -1.53
N MET A 186 12.37 -9.59 -1.58
CA MET A 186 12.82 -8.97 -2.83
C MET A 186 14.09 -9.61 -3.39
N GLU A 187 14.86 -10.33 -2.58
CA GLU A 187 15.99 -11.15 -3.03
C GLU A 187 15.55 -12.28 -3.99
N ALA A 188 14.27 -12.67 -3.94
CA ALA A 188 13.68 -13.63 -4.90
C ALA A 188 13.53 -13.06 -6.32
N TYR A 189 13.67 -11.74 -6.48
CA TYR A 189 13.60 -11.09 -7.79
C TYR A 189 14.99 -11.03 -8.42
N THR A 190 15.06 -11.28 -9.72
CA THR A 190 16.31 -11.15 -10.47
C THR A 190 16.71 -9.67 -10.56
N PRO A 191 17.88 -9.27 -10.02
CA PRO A 191 18.33 -7.87 -10.00
C PRO A 191 18.61 -7.31 -11.41
N ASN A 192 18.71 -8.17 -12.43
CA ASN A 192 18.99 -7.79 -13.82
C ASN A 192 17.74 -7.78 -14.71
N SER A 193 16.54 -7.81 -14.14
CA SER A 193 15.31 -7.76 -14.93
C SER A 193 15.18 -6.42 -15.66
N THR A 194 15.07 -6.46 -17.00
CA THR A 194 14.90 -5.28 -17.87
C THR A 194 13.43 -4.95 -18.13
N GLU A 195 12.51 -5.65 -17.47
CA GLU A 195 11.07 -5.44 -17.61
C GLU A 195 10.69 -4.08 -17.03
N VAL A 196 10.12 -3.24 -17.88
CA VAL A 196 9.80 -1.84 -17.58
C VAL A 196 8.56 -1.72 -16.70
N LEU A 197 8.62 -0.86 -15.69
CA LEU A 197 7.54 -0.49 -14.78
C LEU A 197 6.97 0.89 -15.15
N LYS A 198 6.10 0.95 -16.15
CA LYS A 198 5.42 2.21 -16.49
C LYS A 198 4.42 2.61 -15.40
N PRO A 199 4.24 3.91 -15.12
CA PRO A 199 4.82 5.07 -15.79
C PRO A 199 6.11 5.61 -15.12
N PHE A 200 6.84 4.79 -14.37
CA PHE A 200 7.91 5.28 -13.50
C PHE A 200 9.22 5.48 -14.27
N ALA A 201 9.88 6.62 -14.01
CA ALA A 201 11.24 6.92 -14.47
C ALA A 201 12.10 7.37 -13.30
N ARG A 202 13.42 7.32 -13.50
CA ARG A 202 14.39 7.84 -12.54
C ARG A 202 14.75 9.27 -12.94
N ASP A 203 14.66 10.18 -11.99
CA ASP A 203 15.22 11.51 -12.14
C ASP A 203 16.75 11.42 -12.23
N GLU A 204 17.34 11.90 -13.33
CA GLU A 204 18.78 11.75 -13.56
C GLU A 204 19.64 12.56 -12.57
N SER A 205 19.08 13.61 -11.96
CA SER A 205 19.82 14.50 -11.05
C SER A 205 19.80 14.02 -9.59
N THR A 206 18.68 13.43 -9.17
CA THR A 206 18.44 13.02 -7.78
C THR A 206 18.46 11.51 -7.60
N GLY A 207 18.27 10.73 -8.66
CA GLY A 207 18.09 9.28 -8.59
C GLY A 207 16.71 8.85 -8.06
N ASN A 208 15.82 9.81 -7.76
CA ASN A 208 14.50 9.54 -7.22
C ASN A 208 13.55 8.98 -8.29
N ILE A 209 12.54 8.25 -7.84
CA ILE A 209 11.49 7.72 -8.72
C ILE A 209 10.44 8.80 -8.95
N MET A 210 10.05 8.99 -10.20
CA MET A 210 9.02 9.95 -10.61
C MET A 210 8.01 9.29 -11.54
N ILE A 211 6.81 9.85 -11.59
CA ILE A 211 5.78 9.48 -12.55
C ILE A 211 5.96 10.32 -13.82
N VAL A 212 6.10 9.65 -14.96
CA VAL A 212 6.18 10.32 -16.26
C VAL A 212 4.77 10.64 -16.75
N GLU A 213 4.45 11.93 -16.87
CA GLU A 213 3.15 12.39 -17.41
C GLU A 213 3.17 12.51 -18.95
N ASN A 214 4.32 12.84 -19.55
CA ASN A 214 4.49 12.99 -21.00
C ASN A 214 5.58 12.04 -21.51
N GLU A 215 5.18 10.99 -22.23
CA GLU A 215 6.13 10.03 -22.80
C GLU A 215 6.85 10.66 -24.01
N GLY A 216 8.18 10.82 -23.91
CA GLY A 216 9.07 11.13 -25.03
C GLY A 216 9.80 9.89 -25.56
N PRO A 217 10.36 9.93 -26.78
CA PRO A 217 11.10 8.81 -27.37
C PRO A 217 12.32 8.38 -26.56
N ASP A 218 12.90 9.29 -25.77
CA ASP A 218 14.09 9.04 -24.94
C ASP A 218 13.76 8.75 -23.47
N THR A 219 12.47 8.53 -23.13
CA THR A 219 12.06 8.28 -21.74
C THR A 219 12.67 6.98 -21.23
N LYS A 220 13.57 7.08 -20.27
CA LYS A 220 14.16 5.93 -19.58
C LYS A 220 13.29 5.55 -18.39
N TYR A 221 12.44 4.56 -18.60
CA TYR A 221 11.63 4.01 -17.52
C TYR A 221 12.47 3.15 -16.59
N VAL A 222 12.02 3.12 -15.35
CA VAL A 222 12.52 2.24 -14.31
C VAL A 222 12.12 0.79 -14.63
N THR A 223 13.03 -0.14 -14.36
CA THR A 223 12.80 -1.57 -14.53
C THR A 223 12.57 -2.27 -13.19
N ILE A 224 12.12 -3.52 -13.25
CA ILE A 224 12.04 -4.37 -12.06
C ILE A 224 13.42 -4.53 -11.42
N GLY A 225 14.47 -4.72 -12.22
CA GLY A 225 15.85 -4.84 -11.72
C GLY A 225 16.31 -3.61 -10.94
N ASP A 226 15.95 -2.42 -11.40
CA ASP A 226 16.25 -1.17 -10.70
C ASP A 226 15.56 -1.09 -9.34
N ILE A 227 14.26 -1.44 -9.27
CA ILE A 227 13.43 -1.27 -8.07
C ILE A 227 13.76 -2.26 -6.96
N VAL A 228 14.05 -3.51 -7.30
CA VAL A 228 14.29 -4.56 -6.29
C VAL A 228 15.59 -4.31 -5.53
N GLN A 229 16.50 -3.52 -6.09
CA GLN A 229 17.75 -3.08 -5.47
C GLN A 229 17.61 -1.82 -4.61
N MET A 230 16.49 -1.09 -4.69
CA MET A 230 16.30 0.14 -3.91
C MET A 230 15.90 -0.20 -2.48
N GLN A 231 16.57 0.44 -1.52
CA GLN A 231 16.15 0.43 -0.13
C GLN A 231 15.04 1.47 0.12
N ILE A 232 14.07 1.10 0.95
CA ILE A 232 12.93 1.95 1.29
C ILE A 232 13.33 2.87 2.44
N ILE A 233 12.90 4.13 2.39
CA ILE A 233 13.23 5.14 3.40
C ILE A 233 12.35 4.98 4.65
N GLY A 234 11.13 4.44 4.52
CA GLY A 234 10.16 4.26 5.61
C GLY A 234 10.39 3.05 6.54
N SER A 235 11.37 2.19 6.27
CA SER A 235 11.57 0.93 7.03
C SER A 235 12.33 1.07 8.36
N VAL A 236 12.57 2.29 8.84
CA VAL A 236 13.41 2.54 10.04
C VAL A 236 12.60 2.61 11.35
N GLY A 237 11.26 2.63 11.28
CA GLY A 237 10.39 2.64 12.46
C GLY A 237 10.03 1.23 12.92
N ARG A 238 10.23 0.91 14.21
CA ARG A 238 9.55 -0.24 14.83
C ARG A 238 8.03 -0.04 14.69
N PRO A 239 7.25 -1.08 14.32
CA PRO A 239 5.82 -0.94 14.23
C PRO A 239 5.24 -0.52 15.58
N ALA A 240 4.19 0.31 15.57
CA ALA A 240 3.47 0.69 16.80
C ALA A 240 2.85 -0.53 17.53
N PHE A 241 2.61 -1.62 16.78
CA PHE A 241 2.12 -2.91 17.27
C PHE A 241 3.09 -4.01 16.82
N PRO A 242 3.39 -5.02 17.66
CA PRO A 242 4.30 -6.09 17.28
C PRO A 242 3.80 -6.81 16.03
N ASP A 243 4.74 -7.17 15.15
CA ASP A 243 4.44 -8.05 14.02
C ASP A 243 3.92 -9.39 14.54
N TYR A 244 2.99 -10.00 13.80
CA TYR A 244 2.53 -11.35 14.07
C TYR A 244 3.70 -12.35 13.98
N VAL A 245 3.88 -13.17 15.03
CA VAL A 245 5.03 -14.08 15.21
C VAL A 245 4.70 -15.56 14.92
N GLY A 246 3.54 -15.84 14.32
CA GLY A 246 3.05 -17.21 14.08
C GLY A 246 2.33 -17.81 15.29
N MET A 247 1.46 -18.81 15.08
CA MET A 247 0.75 -19.53 16.18
C MET A 247 1.65 -20.52 16.95
N GLY A 248 2.97 -20.37 16.87
CA GLY A 248 3.96 -21.37 17.32
C GLY A 248 5.03 -20.88 18.30
N GLN A 249 4.88 -19.68 18.87
CA GLN A 249 5.73 -19.18 19.96
C GLN A 249 4.90 -18.80 21.18
#